data_AF-A0A6G1C580-F1
#
_entry.id   AF-A0A6G1C580-F1
#
_cell.length_a   1.000
_cell.length_b   1.000
_cell.length_c   1.000
_cell.angle_alpha   90.00
_cell.angle_beta   90.00
_cell.angle_gamma   90.00
#
_symmetry.space_group_name_H-M   'P 1'
#
loop_
_entity.id
_entity.type
_entity.pdbx_description
1 polymer ?
#
loop_
_entity_poly.entity_id
_entity_poly.type
_entity_poly.pdbx_seq_one_letter_code
_entity_poly.pdbx_strand_id
1 'polypeptide(L)'
;MSGNDDKSQAAADRIKAAALSAAKGMSRAQAERAATAAARNLNAYGQKEEGPSRWQERKEAKRQMYLMSTEKAAAILGVKPKASATSSLGAYTQCQKCFQPGHWTYECKNDRVYISWPSRTQQLKNPRLKKPAIPVSDRFENPDLEK
;
A
#
# COMPACT_ATOMS: atom_id res chain seq x y z
N MET A 1 21.44 33.69 7.43
CA MET A 1 21.87 32.28 7.39
C MET A 1 21.72 31.75 5.97
N SER A 2 22.73 31.92 5.09
CA SER A 2 22.65 31.46 3.66
C SER A 2 23.95 30.84 3.12
N GLY A 3 25.11 31.10 3.72
CA GLY A 3 26.40 30.72 3.13
C GLY A 3 26.76 29.23 3.15
N ASN A 4 25.94 28.36 3.74
CA ASN A 4 26.17 26.91 3.72
C ASN A 4 25.44 26.23 2.55
N ASP A 5 24.29 26.78 2.16
CA ASP A 5 23.50 26.32 1.00
C ASP A 5 24.18 26.71 -0.31
N ASP A 6 24.83 27.88 -0.37
CA ASP A 6 25.60 28.31 -1.54
C ASP A 6 26.82 27.40 -1.80
N LYS A 7 27.47 26.92 -0.73
CA LYS A 7 28.63 26.01 -0.81
C LYS A 7 28.22 24.61 -1.23
N SER A 8 27.09 24.11 -0.74
CA SER A 8 26.56 22.81 -1.14
C SER A 8 26.09 22.81 -2.59
N GLN A 9 25.48 23.90 -3.06
CA GLN A 9 25.12 24.10 -4.46
C GLN A 9 26.36 24.15 -5.37
N ALA A 10 27.39 24.91 -4.99
CA ALA A 10 28.65 24.99 -5.74
C ALA A 10 29.38 23.63 -5.81
N ALA A 11 29.36 22.83 -4.74
CA ALA A 11 29.92 21.48 -4.73
C ALA A 11 29.12 20.53 -5.62
N ALA A 12 27.78 20.58 -5.55
CA ALA A 12 26.90 19.79 -6.40
C ALA A 12 27.11 20.12 -7.89
N ASP A 13 27.30 21.38 -8.25
CA ASP A 13 27.48 21.80 -9.64
C ASP A 13 28.84 21.39 -10.21
N ARG A 14 29.91 21.38 -9.39
CA ARG A 14 31.21 20.81 -9.78
C ARG A 14 31.12 19.31 -10.07
N ILE A 15 30.33 18.57 -9.30
CA ILE A 15 30.16 17.12 -9.46
C ILE A 15 29.25 16.81 -10.67
N LYS A 16 28.20 17.61 -10.88
CA LYS A 16 27.40 17.54 -12.12
C LYS A 16 28.28 17.79 -13.34
N ALA A 17 29.12 18.83 -13.32
CA ALA A 17 30.04 19.13 -14.42
C ALA A 17 31.04 17.98 -14.67
N ALA A 18 31.59 17.39 -13.61
CA ALA A 18 32.47 16.23 -13.71
C ALA A 18 31.77 15.00 -14.29
N ALA A 19 30.55 14.68 -13.83
CA ALA A 19 29.75 13.57 -14.35
C ALA A 19 29.36 13.76 -15.82
N LEU A 20 29.00 14.99 -16.22
CA LEU A 20 28.74 15.34 -17.62
C LEU A 20 30.02 15.24 -18.47
N SER A 21 31.19 15.56 -17.92
CA SER A 21 32.48 15.42 -18.61
C SER A 21 32.93 13.96 -18.75
N ALA A 22 32.57 13.09 -17.80
CA ALA A 22 32.83 11.66 -17.84
C ALA A 22 31.88 10.92 -18.80
N ALA A 23 30.68 11.45 -19.04
CA ALA A 23 29.65 10.88 -19.91
C ALA A 23 29.76 11.33 -21.38
N LYS A 24 30.96 11.69 -21.87
CA LYS A 24 31.19 12.04 -23.29
C LYS A 24 30.81 10.87 -24.20
N GLY A 25 29.62 10.95 -24.82
CA GLY A 25 29.06 9.91 -25.69
C GLY A 25 27.66 9.42 -25.31
N MET A 26 27.13 9.81 -24.14
CA MET A 26 25.74 9.52 -23.75
C MET A 26 24.78 10.65 -24.21
N SER A 27 23.51 10.32 -24.49
CA SER A 27 22.52 11.34 -24.87
C SER A 27 22.39 12.38 -23.76
N ARG A 28 22.18 13.65 -24.13
CA ARG A 28 22.12 14.78 -23.17
C ARG A 28 21.16 14.51 -22.01
N ALA A 29 19.99 13.93 -22.28
CA ALA A 29 19.01 13.56 -21.27
C ALA A 29 19.46 12.41 -20.34
N GLN A 30 20.26 11.45 -20.84
CA GLN A 30 20.85 10.39 -20.02
C GLN A 30 22.02 10.92 -19.17
N ALA A 31 22.84 11.81 -19.74
CA ALA A 31 23.94 12.45 -19.04
C ALA A 31 23.42 13.36 -17.90
N GLU A 32 22.35 14.13 -18.14
CA GLU A 32 21.69 14.95 -17.12
C GLU A 32 21.03 14.10 -16.02
N ARG A 33 20.40 12.96 -16.37
CA ARG A 33 19.86 12.00 -15.40
C ARG A 33 20.95 11.31 -14.56
N ALA A 34 22.08 10.95 -15.18
CA ALA A 34 23.22 10.36 -14.48
C ALA A 34 23.90 11.39 -13.55
N ALA A 35 24.04 12.64 -14.01
CA ALA A 35 24.60 13.74 -13.22
C ALA A 35 23.72 14.13 -12.03
N THR A 36 22.39 14.19 -12.23
CA THR A 36 21.44 14.42 -11.13
C THR A 36 21.39 13.26 -10.15
N ALA A 37 21.57 12.01 -10.60
CA ALA A 37 21.69 10.86 -9.71
C ALA A 37 23.03 10.83 -8.94
N ALA A 38 24.13 11.22 -9.57
CA ALA A 38 25.45 11.33 -8.94
C ALA A 38 25.51 12.45 -7.88
N ALA A 39 24.74 13.53 -8.08
CA ALA A 39 24.65 14.65 -7.14
C ALA A 39 23.66 14.42 -5.99
N ARG A 40 22.93 13.30 -5.94
CA ARG A 40 22.04 12.97 -4.81
C ARG A 40 22.85 12.46 -3.61
N ASN A 41 22.51 12.96 -2.43
CA ASN A 41 23.10 12.62 -1.12
C ASN A 41 24.61 12.90 -1.01
N LEU A 42 25.00 14.14 -1.29
CA LEU A 42 26.35 14.62 -1.04
C LEU A 42 26.29 15.82 -0.10
N ASN A 43 27.18 15.85 0.88
CA ASN A 43 27.33 16.98 1.78
C ASN A 43 28.03 18.17 1.12
N ALA A 44 28.09 19.31 1.82
CA ALA A 44 28.76 20.53 1.35
C ALA A 44 30.24 20.32 0.96
N TYR A 45 30.86 19.23 1.42
CA TYR A 45 32.23 18.83 1.11
C TYR A 45 32.34 17.71 0.06
N GLY A 46 31.24 17.30 -0.58
CA GLY A 46 31.23 16.26 -1.61
C GLY A 46 31.34 14.83 -1.07
N GLN A 47 31.31 14.64 0.25
CA GLN A 47 31.26 13.32 0.88
C GLN A 47 29.83 12.79 0.85
N LYS A 48 29.68 11.51 0.46
CA LYS A 48 28.39 10.82 0.42
C LYS A 48 27.97 10.53 1.86
N GLU A 49 27.35 11.50 2.51
CA GLU A 49 26.74 11.22 3.79
C GLU A 49 25.54 10.33 3.56
N GLU A 50 25.35 9.44 4.52
CA GLU A 50 24.18 8.61 4.64
C GLU A 50 23.00 9.53 4.89
N GLY A 51 22.53 10.15 3.80
CA GLY A 51 21.21 10.72 3.69
C GLY A 51 20.18 9.67 4.09
N PRO A 52 18.92 10.09 4.25
CA PRO A 52 17.82 9.29 4.80
C PRO A 52 17.97 7.81 4.43
N SER A 53 18.04 6.94 5.45
CA SER A 53 18.32 5.51 5.32
C SER A 53 17.79 4.92 4.00
N ARG A 54 18.48 3.97 3.37
CA ARG A 54 18.00 3.29 2.15
C ARG A 54 16.53 2.84 2.23
N TRP A 55 16.03 2.60 3.44
CA TRP A 55 14.62 2.37 3.72
C TRP A 55 13.71 3.61 3.53
N GLN A 56 14.12 4.78 4.04
CA GLN A 56 13.43 6.06 3.84
C GLN A 56 13.42 6.45 2.35
N GLU A 57 14.54 6.31 1.64
CA GLU A 57 14.59 6.52 0.18
C GLU A 57 13.62 5.61 -0.56
N ARG A 58 13.54 4.33 -0.19
CA ARG A 58 12.58 3.38 -0.80
C ARG A 58 11.14 3.78 -0.51
N LYS A 59 10.86 4.28 0.69
CA LYS A 59 9.52 4.72 1.11
C LYS A 59 9.09 5.99 0.38
N GLU A 60 10.02 6.94 0.23
CA GLU A 60 9.81 8.19 -0.48
C GLU A 60 9.70 7.97 -1.99
N ALA A 61 10.53 7.10 -2.58
CA ALA A 61 10.40 6.69 -3.98
C ALA A 61 9.05 5.99 -4.26
N LYS A 62 8.58 5.11 -3.36
CA LYS A 62 7.26 4.48 -3.46
C LYS A 62 6.14 5.51 -3.37
N ARG A 63 6.23 6.47 -2.44
CA ARG A 63 5.28 7.58 -2.34
C ARG A 63 5.24 8.42 -3.62
N GLN A 64 6.41 8.76 -4.18
CA GLN A 64 6.51 9.50 -5.44
C GLN A 64 5.94 8.69 -6.62
N MET A 65 6.16 7.38 -6.66
CA MET A 65 5.57 6.50 -7.67
C MET A 65 4.04 6.53 -7.62
N TYR A 66 3.43 6.48 -6.44
CA TYR A 66 1.96 6.64 -6.33
C TYR A 66 1.48 8.07 -6.62
N LEU A 67 2.27 9.10 -6.33
CA LEU A 67 1.90 10.50 -6.60
C LEU A 67 1.97 10.83 -8.10
N MET A 68 2.93 10.25 -8.81
CA MET A 68 3.19 10.45 -10.24
C MET A 68 2.48 9.43 -11.13
N SER A 69 2.06 8.29 -10.56
CA SER A 69 1.21 7.34 -11.27
C SER A 69 -0.19 7.92 -11.37
N THR A 70 -0.43 8.60 -12.49
CA THR A 70 -1.74 9.07 -12.93
C THR A 70 -2.60 7.95 -13.53
N GLU A 71 -2.19 6.69 -13.35
CA GLU A 71 -3.05 5.54 -13.60
C GLU A 71 -4.19 5.58 -12.59
N LYS A 72 -5.33 6.15 -13.02
CA LYS A 72 -6.64 6.02 -12.39
C LYS A 72 -6.88 4.54 -12.08
N ALA A 73 -6.59 4.13 -10.86
CA ALA A 73 -6.75 2.75 -10.37
C ALA A 73 -8.19 2.20 -10.53
N ALA A 74 -9.17 3.06 -10.84
CA ALA A 74 -10.55 2.68 -11.10
C ALA A 74 -10.82 2.14 -12.53
N ALA A 75 -9.98 2.44 -13.53
CA ALA A 75 -10.28 2.07 -14.93
C ALA A 75 -9.71 0.71 -15.36
N ILE A 76 -8.53 0.32 -14.86
CA ILE A 76 -7.84 -0.90 -15.31
C ILE A 76 -8.33 -2.16 -14.55
N LEU A 77 -8.83 -2.01 -13.32
CA LEU A 77 -9.30 -3.14 -12.49
C LEU A 77 -10.81 -3.38 -12.52
N GLY A 78 -11.60 -2.62 -13.30
CA GLY A 78 -13.05 -2.80 -13.38
C GLY A 78 -13.80 -2.62 -12.04
N VAL A 79 -13.12 -2.16 -10.99
CA VAL A 79 -13.72 -1.92 -9.68
C VAL A 79 -14.39 -0.55 -9.74
N LYS A 80 -15.72 -0.57 -9.90
CA LYS A 80 -16.57 0.61 -9.71
C LYS A 80 -16.17 1.29 -8.40
N PRO A 81 -15.85 2.60 -8.37
CA PRO A 81 -15.61 3.29 -7.12
C PRO A 81 -16.88 3.18 -6.29
N LYS A 82 -16.77 2.54 -5.12
CA LYS A 82 -17.86 2.43 -4.16
C LYS A 82 -18.25 3.87 -3.83
N ALA A 83 -19.41 4.29 -4.32
CA ALA A 83 -19.97 5.61 -4.02
C ALA A 83 -19.84 5.83 -2.52
N SER A 84 -19.34 7.01 -2.16
CA SER A 84 -19.18 7.47 -0.79
C SER A 84 -20.50 7.25 -0.05
N ALA A 85 -20.60 6.13 0.65
CA ALA A 85 -21.69 5.82 1.54
C ALA A 85 -21.47 6.65 2.79
N THR A 86 -21.90 7.91 2.72
CA THR A 86 -22.25 8.68 3.89
C THR A 86 -23.40 7.95 4.58
N SER A 87 -23.10 7.09 5.54
CA SER A 87 -24.11 6.64 6.50
C SER A 87 -23.45 5.90 7.65
N SER A 88 -23.45 6.56 8.81
CA SER A 88 -23.42 6.04 10.17
C SER A 88 -22.26 5.12 10.56
N LEU A 89 -21.57 5.51 11.62
CA LEU A 89 -20.56 4.74 12.38
C LEU A 89 -21.03 3.34 12.87
N GLY A 90 -22.27 2.92 12.56
CA GLY A 90 -22.81 1.59 12.83
C GLY A 90 -23.17 0.77 11.58
N ALA A 91 -23.09 1.31 10.36
CA ALA A 91 -23.55 0.61 9.15
C ALA A 91 -22.73 -0.65 8.82
N TYR A 92 -21.50 -0.78 9.32
CA TYR A 92 -20.66 -1.96 9.11
C TYR A 92 -20.78 -3.01 10.22
N THR A 93 -21.27 -2.62 11.40
CA THR A 93 -21.35 -3.53 12.54
C THR A 93 -22.62 -4.36 12.45
N GLN A 94 -22.47 -5.68 12.28
CA GLN A 94 -23.59 -6.62 12.35
C GLN A 94 -23.81 -7.08 13.79
N CYS A 95 -25.02 -6.93 14.28
CA CYS A 95 -25.40 -7.40 15.61
C CYS A 95 -25.42 -8.94 15.66
N GLN A 96 -24.72 -9.57 16.59
CA GLN A 96 -24.72 -11.04 16.75
C GLN A 96 -26.02 -11.62 17.34
N LYS A 97 -26.95 -10.78 17.83
CA LYS A 97 -28.23 -11.23 18.40
C LYS A 97 -29.32 -11.32 17.35
N CYS A 98 -29.47 -10.29 16.51
CA CYS A 98 -30.53 -10.20 15.49
C CYS A 98 -30.01 -10.23 14.04
N PHE A 99 -28.68 -10.22 13.84
CA PHE A 99 -28.01 -10.21 12.53
C PHE A 99 -28.33 -9.01 11.63
N GLN A 100 -28.93 -7.95 12.18
CA GLN A 100 -29.15 -6.70 11.46
C GLN A 100 -27.92 -5.78 11.60
N PRO A 101 -27.53 -5.07 10.53
CA PRO A 101 -26.51 -4.03 10.61
C PRO A 101 -27.05 -2.79 11.34
N GLY A 102 -26.16 -1.94 11.85
CA GLY A 102 -26.55 -0.61 12.36
C GLY A 102 -26.47 -0.42 13.87
N HIS A 103 -26.18 -1.49 14.65
CA HIS A 103 -26.05 -1.40 16.11
C HIS A 103 -25.18 -2.53 16.67
N TRP A 104 -24.70 -2.32 17.89
CA TRP A 104 -23.96 -3.34 18.63
C TRP A 104 -24.90 -4.28 19.39
N THR A 105 -24.40 -5.45 19.77
CA THR A 105 -25.18 -6.46 20.52
C THR A 105 -25.76 -5.94 21.83
N TYR A 106 -25.07 -5.01 22.51
CA TYR A 106 -25.52 -4.42 23.77
C TYR A 106 -26.66 -3.40 23.59
N GLU A 107 -26.83 -2.82 22.40
CA GLU A 107 -27.93 -1.91 22.05
C GLU A 107 -29.14 -2.63 21.42
N CYS A 108 -29.03 -3.96 21.22
CA CYS A 108 -30.02 -4.71 20.45
C CYS A 108 -31.33 -4.92 21.22
N LYS A 109 -32.36 -4.19 20.81
CA LYS A 109 -33.75 -4.34 21.29
C LYS A 109 -34.51 -5.46 20.61
N ASN A 110 -34.04 -5.96 19.45
CA ASN A 110 -34.68 -7.08 18.77
C ASN A 110 -34.53 -8.40 19.53
N ASP A 111 -35.51 -9.29 19.32
CA ASP A 111 -35.45 -10.67 19.77
C ASP A 111 -34.36 -11.46 19.05
N ARG A 112 -33.91 -12.54 19.71
CA ARG A 112 -32.84 -13.38 19.16
C ARG A 112 -33.40 -14.22 18.02
N VAL A 113 -32.90 -13.98 16.82
CA VAL A 113 -33.28 -14.76 15.64
C VAL A 113 -32.45 -16.03 15.60
N TYR A 114 -33.09 -17.19 15.65
CA TYR A 114 -32.42 -18.47 15.45
C TYR A 114 -32.33 -18.78 13.96
N ILE A 115 -31.10 -18.87 13.44
CA ILE A 115 -30.85 -19.29 12.06
C ILE A 115 -30.53 -20.79 12.10
N SER A 116 -31.47 -21.61 11.64
CA SER A 116 -31.24 -23.05 11.51
C SER A 116 -30.26 -23.30 10.36
N TRP A 117 -29.18 -24.02 10.65
CA TRP A 117 -28.20 -24.38 9.65
C TRP A 117 -28.47 -25.81 9.16
N PRO A 118 -28.47 -26.09 7.84
CA PRO A 118 -28.85 -27.41 7.35
C PRO A 118 -27.83 -28.45 7.81
N SER A 119 -28.33 -29.58 8.32
CA SER A 119 -27.48 -30.65 8.83
C SER A 119 -26.64 -31.27 7.71
N ARG A 120 -25.54 -31.93 8.07
CA ARG A 120 -24.68 -32.62 7.09
C ARG A 120 -25.46 -33.63 6.24
N THR A 121 -26.41 -34.36 6.83
CA THR A 121 -27.27 -35.30 6.10
C THR A 121 -28.25 -34.57 5.18
N GLN A 122 -28.78 -33.42 5.58
CA GLN A 122 -29.63 -32.58 4.74
C GLN A 122 -28.86 -31.99 3.55
N GLN A 123 -27.59 -31.64 3.74
CA GLN A 123 -26.69 -31.18 2.67
C GLN A 123 -26.26 -32.32 1.72
N LEU A 124 -26.14 -33.56 2.20
CA LEU A 124 -25.86 -34.72 1.35
C LEU A 124 -27.05 -35.06 0.46
N LYS A 125 -28.28 -34.99 1.01
CA LYS A 125 -29.52 -35.17 0.25
C LYS A 125 -29.71 -34.09 -0.82
N ASN A 126 -29.35 -32.84 -0.51
CA ASN A 126 -29.48 -31.70 -1.41
C ASN A 126 -28.12 -31.00 -1.60
N PRO A 127 -27.34 -31.36 -2.64
CA PRO A 127 -26.02 -30.78 -2.91
C PRO A 127 -26.01 -29.26 -3.08
N ARG A 128 -27.15 -28.64 -3.41
CA ARG A 128 -27.30 -27.18 -3.53
C ARG A 128 -27.19 -26.43 -2.19
N LEU A 129 -27.37 -27.13 -1.07
CA LEU A 129 -27.24 -26.57 0.29
C LEU A 129 -25.81 -26.65 0.82
N LYS A 130 -24.89 -27.30 0.09
CA LYS A 130 -23.48 -27.37 0.48
C LYS A 130 -22.86 -25.99 0.31
N LYS A 131 -22.22 -25.49 1.37
CA LYS A 131 -21.39 -24.29 1.25
C LYS A 131 -20.21 -24.60 0.33
N PRO A 132 -19.79 -23.66 -0.53
CA PRO A 132 -18.57 -23.81 -1.31
C PRO A 132 -17.40 -24.06 -0.35
N ALA A 133 -16.54 -25.02 -0.68
CA ALA A 133 -15.32 -25.24 0.08
C ALA A 133 -14.50 -23.96 0.03
N ILE A 134 -14.09 -23.47 1.20
CA ILE A 134 -13.14 -22.35 1.31
C ILE A 134 -11.86 -22.82 0.58
N PRO A 135 -11.30 -22.03 -0.35
CA PRO A 135 -10.08 -22.41 -1.03
C PRO A 135 -8.96 -22.66 0.00
N VAL A 136 -8.21 -23.74 -0.21
CA VAL A 136 -7.16 -24.24 0.69
C VAL A 136 -6.07 -23.19 0.98
N SER A 137 -5.99 -22.12 0.19
CA SER A 137 -5.04 -21.01 0.40
C SER A 137 -5.21 -20.29 1.74
N ASP A 138 -6.41 -20.28 2.33
CA ASP A 138 -6.68 -19.69 3.65
C ASP A 138 -6.81 -20.74 4.77
N ARG A 139 -6.27 -21.95 4.55
CA ARG A 139 -6.15 -22.93 5.62
C ARG A 139 -4.99 -22.50 6.51
N PHE A 140 -5.30 -21.80 7.60
CA PHE A 140 -4.35 -21.48 8.64
C PHE A 140 -3.71 -22.78 9.15
N GLU A 141 -2.47 -23.05 8.74
CA GLU A 141 -1.62 -24.08 9.31
C GLU A 141 -1.22 -23.59 10.70
N ASN A 142 -1.74 -24.25 11.74
CA ASN A 142 -1.37 -23.98 13.11
C ASN A 142 0.02 -24.58 13.37
N PRO A 143 1.08 -23.76 13.51
CA PRO A 143 2.45 -24.26 13.67
C PRO A 143 2.67 -24.96 15.01
N ASP A 144 1.75 -24.85 15.97
CA ASP A 144 1.89 -25.44 17.31
C ASP A 144 1.51 -26.94 17.37
N LEU A 145 1.10 -27.55 16.25
CA LEU A 145 0.78 -28.97 16.15
C LEU A 145 1.95 -29.85 15.68
N GLU A 146 3.09 -29.26 15.33
CA GLU A 146 4.35 -29.99 15.12
C GLU A 146 5.06 -30.19 16.45
N LYS A 147 4.66 -31.23 17.20
CA LYS A 147 5.48 -31.80 18.27
C LYS A 147 5.24 -33.28 18.46
#